data_AF-A0A359LTF2-F1
#
_entry.id   AF-A0A359LTF2-F1
#
_cell.length_a   1.000
_cell.length_b   1.000
_cell.length_c   1.000
_cell.angle_alpha   90.00
_cell.angle_beta   90.00
_cell.angle_gamma   90.00
#
_symmetry.space_group_name_H-M   'P 1'
#
loop_
_entity.id
_entity.type
_entity.pdbx_description
1 polymer ?
#
loop_
_entity_poly.entity_id
_entity_poly.type
_entity_poly.pdbx_seq_one_letter_code
_entity_poly.pdbx_strand_id
1 'polypeptide(L)'
;MSNPLPARALELVETHRSYAHALAGEILQSLPAHVLREDVESAAELGLVEAAAAFDPARGVLFKTFAYYRIRGAIYDGIRK
;
A
#
# COMPACT_ATOMS: atom_id res chain seq x y z
N MET A 1 8.01 -8.73 -19.92
CA MET A 1 7.84 -7.27 -20.05
C MET A 1 6.77 -6.86 -19.07
N SER A 2 7.13 -6.23 -17.95
CA SER A 2 6.14 -5.75 -16.98
C SER A 2 5.28 -4.69 -17.66
N ASN A 3 3.97 -4.94 -17.75
CA ASN A 3 3.03 -3.96 -18.28
C ASN A 3 3.07 -2.72 -17.36
N PRO A 4 3.42 -1.53 -17.85
CA PRO A 4 3.43 -0.34 -17.02
C PRO A 4 2.02 -0.06 -16.50
N LEU A 5 1.92 0.47 -15.29
CA LEU A 5 0.65 0.88 -14.70
C LEU A 5 -0.04 1.90 -15.62
N PRO A 6 -1.36 1.85 -15.76
CA PRO A 6 -2.09 2.90 -16.47
C PRO A 6 -1.86 4.25 -15.76
N ALA A 7 -1.82 5.35 -16.51
CA ALA A 7 -1.50 6.69 -16.00
C ALA A 7 -2.31 7.08 -14.75
N ARG A 8 -3.59 6.71 -14.72
CA ARG A 8 -4.47 6.91 -13.57
C ARG A 8 -3.99 6.19 -12.30
N ALA A 9 -3.51 4.95 -12.44
CA ALA A 9 -3.00 4.19 -11.29
C ALA A 9 -1.71 4.84 -10.76
N LEU A 10 -0.84 5.35 -11.64
CA LEU A 10 0.34 6.10 -11.22
C LEU A 10 -0.04 7.35 -10.43
N GLU A 11 -1.02 8.13 -10.91
CA GLU A 11 -1.52 9.31 -10.19
C GLU A 11 -2.07 8.95 -8.81
N LEU A 12 -2.81 7.85 -8.69
CA LEU A 12 -3.30 7.35 -7.41
C LEU A 12 -2.16 6.98 -6.46
N VAL A 13 -1.11 6.33 -6.97
CA VAL A 13 0.09 5.98 -6.18
C VAL A 13 0.78 7.25 -5.69
N GLU A 14 1.08 8.19 -6.58
CA GLU A 14 1.80 9.43 -6.24
C GLU A 14 1.02 10.25 -5.20
N THR A 15 -0.28 10.43 -5.42
CA THR A 15 -1.14 11.24 -4.54
C THR A 15 -1.30 10.62 -3.14
N HIS A 16 -1.21 9.30 -3.01
CA HIS A 16 -1.48 8.59 -1.76
C HIS A 16 -0.23 7.96 -1.13
N ARG A 17 0.97 8.24 -1.65
CA ARG A 17 2.23 7.76 -1.09
C ARG A 17 2.36 8.11 0.40
N SER A 18 2.18 9.38 0.75
CA SER A 18 2.25 9.83 2.15
C SER A 18 1.23 9.11 3.07
N TYR A 19 0.07 8.73 2.53
CA TYR A 19 -0.90 7.95 3.28
C TYR A 19 -0.41 6.51 3.55
N ALA A 20 0.20 5.86 2.55
CA ALA A 20 0.78 4.53 2.74
C ALA A 20 1.91 4.54 3.77
N HIS A 21 2.82 5.52 3.73
CA HIS A 21 3.90 5.63 4.73
C HIS A 21 3.36 5.96 6.13
N ALA A 22 2.32 6.79 6.25
CA ALA A 22 1.69 7.05 7.55
C ALA A 22 1.11 5.76 8.15
N LEU A 23 0.40 4.98 7.34
CA LEU A 23 -0.15 3.68 7.76
C LEU A 23 0.96 2.66 8.08
N ALA A 24 2.04 2.65 7.31
CA ALA A 24 3.24 1.85 7.59
C ALA A 24 3.85 2.19 8.96
N GLY A 25 3.98 3.49 9.26
CA GLY A 25 4.48 3.98 10.54
C GLY A 25 3.60 3.58 11.72
N GLU A 26 2.27 3.68 11.58
CA GLU A 26 1.32 3.21 12.59
C GLU A 26 1.43 1.69 12.84
N ILE A 27 1.56 0.90 11.77
CA ILE A 27 1.66 -0.56 11.89
C ILE A 27 2.99 -0.97 12.51
N LEU A 28 4.09 -0.33 12.13
CA LEU A 28 5.43 -0.61 12.68
C LEU A 28 5.46 -0.50 14.21
N GLN A 29 4.71 0.42 14.81
CA GLN A 29 4.59 0.55 16.28
C GLN A 29 3.99 -0.68 16.96
N SER A 30 3.25 -1.52 16.22
CA SER A 30 2.61 -2.75 16.73
C SER A 30 3.43 -4.01 16.45
N LEU A 31 4.56 -3.90 15.75
CA LEU A 31 5.37 -5.03 15.32
C LEU A 31 6.54 -5.31 16.29
N PRO A 32 7.10 -6.53 16.28
CA PRO A 32 8.31 -6.85 17.04
C PRO A 32 9.50 -5.95 16.65
N ALA A 33 10.38 -5.68 17.60
CA ALA A 33 11.53 -4.78 17.41
C ALA A 33 12.56 -5.23 16.35
N HIS A 34 12.53 -6.50 15.93
CA HIS A 34 13.41 -7.00 14.88
C HIS A 34 12.91 -6.69 13.46
N VAL A 35 11.66 -6.21 13.30
CA VAL A 35 11.12 -5.83 12.00
C VAL A 35 11.69 -4.48 11.59
N LEU A 36 12.25 -4.40 10.39
CA LEU A 36 12.87 -3.18 9.88
C LEU A 36 11.82 -2.23 9.32
N ARG A 37 12.07 -0.93 9.49
CA ARG A 37 11.21 0.12 8.94
C ARG A 37 11.17 0.04 7.42
N GLU A 38 12.32 -0.14 6.77
CA GLU A 38 12.39 -0.21 5.30
C GLU A 38 11.55 -1.34 4.71
N ASP A 39 11.46 -2.49 5.39
CA ASP A 39 10.67 -3.64 4.93
C ASP A 39 9.17 -3.31 5.00
N VAL A 40 8.74 -2.67 6.08
CA VAL A 40 7.34 -2.27 6.28
C VAL A 40 6.94 -1.17 5.28
N GLU A 41 7.82 -0.20 5.04
CA GLU A 41 7.57 0.86 4.06
C GLU A 41 7.53 0.30 2.62
N SER A 42 8.45 -0.60 2.27
CA SER A 42 8.46 -1.25 0.95
C SER A 42 7.21 -2.09 0.71
N ALA A 43 6.78 -2.85 1.72
CA ALA A 43 5.55 -3.62 1.64
C ALA A 43 4.30 -2.72 1.54
N ALA A 44 4.31 -1.56 2.21
CA ALA A 44 3.24 -0.58 2.11
C ALA A 44 3.15 0.02 0.69
N GLU A 45 4.29 0.36 0.09
CA GLU A 45 4.35 0.84 -1.29
C GLU A 45 3.84 -0.21 -2.29
N LEU A 46 4.22 -1.46 -2.11
CA LEU A 46 3.71 -2.57 -2.93
C LEU A 46 2.19 -2.68 -2.82
N GLY A 47 1.64 -2.68 -1.60
CA GLY A 47 0.20 -2.75 -1.38
C GLY A 47 -0.56 -1.55 -1.95
N LEU A 48 0.06 -0.36 -1.94
CA LEU A 48 -0.50 0.84 -2.58
C LEU A 48 -0.54 0.70 -4.10
N VAL A 49 0.54 0.20 -4.72
CA VAL A 49 0.61 -0.05 -6.17
C VAL A 49 -0.45 -1.08 -6.59
N GLU A 50 -0.58 -2.18 -5.86
CA GLU A 50 -1.60 -3.19 -6.11
C GLU A 50 -3.02 -2.64 -5.94
N ALA A 51 -3.24 -1.80 -4.93
CA ALA A 51 -4.51 -1.10 -4.75
C ALA A 51 -4.81 -0.19 -5.94
N ALA A 52 -3.85 0.62 -6.39
CA ALA A 52 -4.03 1.53 -7.51
C ALA A 52 -4.34 0.78 -8.82
N ALA A 53 -3.68 -0.36 -9.05
CA ALA A 53 -3.92 -1.21 -10.22
C ALA A 53 -5.31 -1.87 -10.21
N ALA A 54 -5.82 -2.22 -9.03
CA ALA A 54 -7.09 -2.93 -8.86
C ALA A 54 -8.30 -2.02 -8.56
N PHE A 55 -8.08 -0.71 -8.38
CA PHE A 55 -9.14 0.21 -7.98
C PHE A 55 -10.11 0.52 -9.12
N ASP A 56 -11.40 0.43 -8.80
CA ASP A 56 -12.50 0.77 -9.69
C ASP A 56 -13.39 1.83 -9.03
N PRO A 57 -13.42 3.08 -9.54
CA PRO A 57 -14.23 4.14 -8.96
C PRO A 57 -15.74 3.90 -9.11
N ALA A 58 -16.18 3.08 -10.08
CA ALA A 58 -17.60 2.84 -10.33
C ALA A 58 -18.26 2.09 -9.17
N ARG A 59 -17.46 1.48 -8.29
CA ARG A 59 -17.91 0.83 -7.06
C ARG A 59 -18.30 1.80 -5.95
N GLY A 60 -18.09 3.10 -6.13
CA GLY A 60 -18.57 4.14 -5.21
C GLY A 60 -17.81 4.22 -3.87
N VAL A 61 -16.62 3.62 -3.78
CA VAL A 61 -15.76 3.69 -2.59
C VAL A 61 -14.58 4.63 -2.82
N LEU A 62 -14.18 5.36 -1.79
CA LEU A 62 -12.98 6.18 -1.85
C LEU A 62 -11.74 5.30 -2.00
N PHE A 63 -10.79 5.74 -2.81
CA PHE A 63 -9.54 5.01 -3.01
C PHE A 63 -8.81 4.73 -1.69
N LYS A 64 -8.74 5.71 -0.79
CA LYS A 64 -8.12 5.58 0.53
C LYS A 64 -8.73 4.41 1.34
N THR A 65 -10.06 4.28 1.30
CA THR A 65 -10.79 3.18 1.96
C THR A 65 -10.46 1.83 1.33
N PHE A 66 -10.38 1.77 0.01
CA PHE A 66 -10.01 0.56 -0.72
C PHE A 66 -8.55 0.14 -0.44
N ALA A 67 -7.62 1.09 -0.50
CA ALA A 67 -6.19 0.87 -0.35
C ALA A 67 -5.80 0.46 1.07
N TYR A 68 -6.53 0.91 2.10
CA TYR A 68 -6.26 0.58 3.51
C TYR A 68 -6.04 -0.92 3.75
N TYR A 69 -6.96 -1.76 3.25
CA TYR A 69 -6.90 -3.20 3.47
C TYR A 69 -5.77 -3.87 2.66
N ARG A 70 -5.45 -3.35 1.48
CA ARG A 70 -4.36 -3.88 0.65
C ARG A 70 -2.99 -3.55 1.19
N ILE A 71 -2.78 -2.31 1.61
CA ILE A 71 -1.54 -1.87 2.26
C ILE A 71 -1.29 -2.70 3.52
N ARG A 72 -2.31 -2.86 4.38
CA ARG A 72 -2.19 -3.70 5.59
C ARG A 72 -1.86 -5.15 5.25
N GLY A 73 -2.59 -5.74 4.31
CA GLY A 73 -2.37 -7.13 3.88
C GLY A 73 -0.93 -7.34 3.41
N ALA A 74 -0.44 -6.49 2.51
CA ALA A 74 0.92 -6.55 1.99
C ALA A 74 1.98 -6.47 3.09
N ILE A 75 1.81 -5.58 4.08
CA ILE A 75 2.73 -5.47 5.22
C ILE A 75 2.76 -6.76 6.04
N TYR A 76 1.60 -7.26 6.47
CA TYR A 76 1.54 -8.48 7.29
C TYR A 76 2.02 -9.72 6.54
N ASP A 77 1.74 -9.82 5.24
CA ASP A 77 2.20 -10.93 4.42
C ASP A 77 3.70 -10.86 4.13
N GLY A 78 4.27 -9.66 4.07
CA GLY A 78 5.71 -9.44 3.98
C GLY A 78 6.48 -9.90 5.22
N ILE A 79 5.91 -9.69 6.42
CA ILE A 79 6.55 -10.03 7.71
C ILE A 79 6.45 -11.53 8.03
N ARG A 80 5.42 -12.21 7.51
CA ARG A 80 5.22 -13.66 7.73
C ARG A 80 6.23 -14.54 7.00
N LYS A 81 6.90 -14.00 5.98
CA LYS A 81 7.88 -14.72 5.14
C LYS A 81 9.28 -14.52 5.68
#